data_AF-A0A378F3R2-F1
#
_entry.id   AF-A0A378F3R2-F1
#
_cell.length_a   1.000
_cell.length_b   1.000
_cell.length_c   1.000
_cell.angle_alpha   90.00
_cell.angle_beta   90.00
_cell.angle_gamma   90.00
#
_symmetry.space_group_name_H-M   'P 1'
#
loop_
_entity.id
_entity.type
_entity.pdbx_description
1 polymer ?
#
loop_
_entity_poly.entity_id
_entity_poly.type
_entity_poly.pdbx_seq_one_letter_code
_entity_poly.pdbx_strand_id
1 'polypeptide(L)'
;MSGFEANFDGLVGPTHHYAGLSVGNEASQNNRDGLSNPKKAALQGLYKMKALADRGFVQGILPPQPRPNLRLLREVGFQAAMSRLSGRRLTRRRSCSPPSAPPRRCGPANAATVSPSADSADGKVHFTVANLNNKLHRIAGGAHHLGDPGRHVRRSALLCPPCGAAQHGDLGDEGAANHNRFCREYDRQGVQFFVYGRRASGGIAPVKYPARQTLEASEAVARLHQLDPRYTVFAQQAPQAIDRGVFHNDVIAVSNRHVLFHHQQAFVDQATVQATLRAKSDSLDIPFTSVEVPDERVTLDDAVASYLFNSQLLSNQTARC
;
A
#
# COMPACT_ATOMS: atom_id res chain seq x y z
N MET A 1 -26.26 -4.56 -10.74
CA MET A 1 -24.96 -4.68 -11.45
C MET A 1 -24.07 -5.58 -10.62
N SER A 2 -23.37 -6.51 -11.25
CA SER A 2 -22.36 -7.34 -10.57
C SER A 2 -21.09 -6.53 -10.28
N GLY A 3 -20.55 -6.62 -9.07
CA GLY A 3 -19.26 -6.03 -8.70
C GLY A 3 -18.08 -6.89 -9.12
N PHE A 4 -16.96 -6.26 -9.40
CA PHE A 4 -15.70 -6.91 -9.74
C PHE A 4 -14.53 -6.17 -9.11
N GLU A 5 -13.43 -6.89 -8.91
CA GLU A 5 -12.14 -6.29 -8.55
C GLU A 5 -11.43 -5.80 -9.82
N ALA A 6 -10.88 -4.59 -9.76
CA ALA A 6 -10.06 -4.00 -10.82
C ALA A 6 -8.68 -3.66 -10.30
N ASN A 7 -7.65 -4.21 -10.94
CA ASN A 7 -6.26 -3.96 -10.59
C ASN A 7 -5.77 -2.67 -11.26
N PHE A 8 -5.23 -1.72 -10.49
CA PHE A 8 -4.64 -0.49 -11.03
C PHE A 8 -3.14 -0.46 -10.74
N ASP A 9 -2.34 -0.76 -11.76
CA ASP A 9 -0.90 -0.89 -11.61
C ASP A 9 -0.15 0.41 -11.89
N GLY A 10 0.95 0.63 -11.18
CA GLY A 10 1.82 1.78 -11.40
C GLY A 10 2.76 1.58 -12.57
N LEU A 11 2.68 2.40 -13.61
CA LEU A 11 3.69 2.42 -14.67
C LEU A 11 5.02 2.97 -14.11
N VAL A 12 6.11 2.22 -14.31
CA VAL A 12 7.44 2.60 -13.84
C VAL A 12 7.92 3.84 -14.60
N GLY A 13 8.36 4.86 -13.85
CA GLY A 13 8.82 6.12 -14.43
C GLY A 13 10.25 6.07 -14.96
N PRO A 14 10.63 7.03 -15.83
CA PRO A 14 11.94 7.06 -16.49
C PRO A 14 13.11 7.32 -15.52
N THR A 15 12.84 7.85 -14.32
CA THR A 15 13.86 8.13 -13.30
C THR A 15 14.04 6.99 -12.30
N HIS A 16 13.59 5.78 -12.61
CA HIS A 16 13.80 4.62 -11.74
C HIS A 16 15.29 4.39 -11.47
N HIS A 17 15.69 4.26 -10.21
CA HIS A 17 17.05 3.88 -9.80
C HIS A 17 17.05 3.22 -8.41
N TYR A 18 18.22 2.89 -7.86
CA TYR A 18 18.35 2.30 -6.53
C TYR A 18 19.16 3.22 -5.61
N ALA A 19 18.50 3.89 -4.65
CA ALA A 19 19.17 4.83 -3.74
C ALA A 19 19.11 4.42 -2.25
N GLY A 20 18.52 3.27 -1.92
CA GLY A 20 18.52 2.76 -0.54
C GLY A 20 17.90 3.70 0.50
N LEU A 21 16.82 4.40 0.12
CA LEU A 21 16.17 5.44 0.95
C LEU A 21 15.15 4.92 1.96
N SER A 22 14.76 3.64 1.86
CA SER A 22 13.68 3.07 2.68
C SER A 22 14.26 2.21 3.80
N VAL A 23 14.62 2.83 4.93
CA VAL A 23 15.02 2.08 6.14
C VAL A 23 13.89 1.13 6.56
N GLY A 24 14.25 -0.13 6.82
CA GLY A 24 13.33 -1.25 7.07
C GLY A 24 12.82 -1.97 5.83
N ASN A 25 13.20 -1.53 4.63
CA ASN A 25 13.05 -2.30 3.40
C ASN A 25 14.43 -2.80 2.97
N GLU A 26 14.73 -4.06 3.29
CA GLU A 26 16.04 -4.64 3.08
C GLU A 26 16.40 -4.74 1.59
N ALA A 27 15.45 -5.06 0.71
CA ALA A 27 15.66 -5.04 -0.72
C ALA A 27 16.09 -3.65 -1.23
N SER A 28 15.52 -2.57 -0.68
CA SER A 28 15.95 -1.21 -1.00
C SER A 28 17.38 -0.94 -0.53
N GLN A 29 17.73 -1.38 0.68
CA GLN A 29 19.04 -1.11 1.29
C GLN A 29 20.15 -1.93 0.60
N ASN A 30 19.91 -3.21 0.33
CA ASN A 30 20.88 -4.13 -0.26
C ASN A 30 21.21 -3.80 -1.72
N ASN A 31 20.31 -3.15 -2.45
CA ASN A 31 20.52 -2.75 -3.84
C ASN A 31 20.99 -1.30 -4.00
N ARG A 32 21.34 -0.61 -2.89
CA ARG A 32 21.76 0.80 -2.92
C ARG A 32 22.90 1.01 -3.92
N ASP A 33 22.80 2.09 -4.70
CA ASP A 33 23.78 2.51 -5.72
C ASP A 33 24.00 1.50 -6.86
N GLY A 34 23.17 0.47 -6.94
CA GLY A 34 23.15 -0.46 -8.08
C GLY A 34 22.72 0.21 -9.39
N LEU A 35 23.19 -0.33 -10.51
CA LEU A 35 22.74 0.09 -11.84
C LEU A 35 21.27 -0.29 -12.05
N SER A 36 20.50 0.63 -12.63
CA SER A 36 19.08 0.43 -12.91
C SER A 36 18.81 0.49 -14.41
N ASN A 37 17.71 -0.15 -14.83
CA ASN A 37 17.23 -0.10 -16.21
C ASN A 37 15.75 0.32 -16.22
N PRO A 38 15.44 1.63 -16.27
CA PRO A 38 14.07 2.13 -16.23
C PRO A 38 13.17 1.54 -17.33
N LYS A 39 13.69 1.42 -18.56
CA LYS A 39 12.95 0.85 -19.69
C LYS A 39 12.58 -0.60 -19.43
N LYS A 40 13.55 -1.42 -18.99
CA LYS A 40 13.30 -2.83 -18.65
C LYS A 40 12.29 -2.97 -17.52
N ALA A 41 12.41 -2.16 -16.47
CA ALA A 41 11.47 -2.17 -15.35
C ALA A 41 10.03 -1.80 -15.78
N ALA A 42 9.87 -0.81 -16.66
CA ALA A 42 8.57 -0.47 -17.23
C ALA A 42 8.00 -1.61 -18.08
N LEU A 43 8.81 -2.25 -18.93
CA LEU A 43 8.40 -3.37 -19.76
C LEU A 43 8.00 -4.60 -18.93
N GLN A 44 8.70 -4.90 -17.84
CA GLN A 44 8.33 -5.98 -16.91
C GLN A 44 6.96 -5.73 -16.27
N GLY A 45 6.70 -4.50 -15.81
CA GLY A 45 5.40 -4.11 -15.28
C GLY A 45 4.28 -4.23 -16.32
N LEU A 46 4.51 -3.69 -17.53
CA LEU A 46 3.53 -3.77 -18.63
C LEU A 46 3.24 -5.21 -19.05
N TYR A 47 4.26 -6.07 -19.08
CA TYR A 47 4.09 -7.49 -19.36
C TYR A 47 3.15 -8.14 -18.35
N LYS A 48 3.34 -7.90 -17.04
CA LYS A 48 2.45 -8.41 -15.99
C LYS A 48 1.01 -7.91 -16.18
N MET A 49 0.84 -6.60 -16.36
CA MET A 49 -0.48 -5.98 -16.56
C MET A 49 -1.21 -6.60 -17.76
N LYS A 50 -0.52 -6.74 -18.90
CA LYS A 50 -1.09 -7.34 -20.11
C LYS A 50 -1.39 -8.82 -19.92
N ALA A 51 -0.52 -9.56 -19.25
CA ALA A 51 -0.72 -10.98 -18.97
C ALA A 51 -1.96 -11.25 -18.10
N LEU A 52 -2.28 -10.37 -17.15
CA LEU A 52 -3.50 -10.46 -16.35
C LEU A 52 -4.73 -10.01 -17.15
N ALA A 53 -4.63 -8.92 -17.90
CA ALA A 53 -5.70 -8.47 -18.80
C ALA A 53 -6.10 -9.55 -19.81
N ASP A 54 -5.12 -10.24 -20.40
CA ASP A 54 -5.34 -11.32 -21.38
C ASP A 54 -5.99 -12.57 -20.76
N ARG A 55 -5.87 -12.73 -19.43
CA ARG A 55 -6.56 -13.78 -18.67
C ARG A 55 -7.95 -13.36 -18.19
N GLY A 56 -8.43 -12.18 -18.59
CA GLY A 56 -9.77 -11.68 -18.27
C GLY A 56 -9.88 -10.92 -16.94
N PHE A 57 -8.76 -10.63 -16.27
CA PHE A 57 -8.77 -9.79 -15.08
C PHE A 57 -8.85 -8.31 -15.47
N VAL A 58 -9.68 -7.53 -14.79
CA VAL A 58 -9.81 -6.10 -15.08
C VAL A 58 -8.54 -5.39 -14.66
N GLN A 59 -7.92 -4.69 -15.61
CA GLN A 59 -6.61 -4.06 -15.43
C GLN A 59 -6.65 -2.59 -15.91
N GLY A 60 -6.19 -1.70 -15.04
CA GLY A 60 -5.93 -0.29 -15.30
C GLY A 60 -4.46 0.06 -15.02
N ILE A 61 -4.07 1.27 -15.45
CA ILE A 61 -2.71 1.79 -15.32
C ILE A 61 -2.77 3.16 -14.65
N LEU A 62 -1.90 3.38 -13.68
CA LEU A 62 -1.64 4.66 -13.05
C LEU A 62 -0.32 5.23 -13.58
N PRO A 63 -0.32 6.44 -14.17
CA PRO A 63 0.88 7.01 -14.78
C PRO A 63 1.99 7.27 -13.74
N PRO A 64 3.26 7.38 -14.18
CA PRO A 64 4.34 7.82 -13.31
C PRO A 64 4.17 9.29 -12.94
N GLN A 65 4.81 9.70 -11.86
CA GLN A 65 4.81 11.08 -11.41
C GLN A 65 5.91 11.88 -12.12
N PRO A 66 5.74 13.20 -12.32
CA PRO A 66 6.79 14.10 -12.76
C PRO A 66 7.98 13.99 -11.82
N ARG A 67 9.14 13.70 -12.40
CA ARG A 67 10.43 13.62 -11.72
C ARG A 67 11.50 14.27 -12.60
N PRO A 68 12.48 15.00 -12.02
CA PRO A 68 12.70 15.26 -10.58
C PRO A 68 11.59 16.13 -9.94
N ASN A 69 11.39 16.02 -8.62
CA ASN A 69 10.36 16.77 -7.91
C ASN A 69 10.83 18.22 -7.64
N LEU A 70 10.64 19.08 -8.64
CA LEU A 70 11.07 20.49 -8.56
C LEU A 70 10.29 21.31 -7.53
N ARG A 71 9.05 20.92 -7.24
CA ARG A 71 8.23 21.59 -6.21
C ARG A 71 8.86 21.38 -4.84
N LEU A 72 9.16 20.14 -4.48
CA LEU A 72 9.82 19.81 -3.21
C LEU A 72 11.16 20.55 -3.08
N LEU A 73 11.94 20.63 -4.17
CA LEU A 73 13.19 21.37 -4.15
C LEU A 73 12.99 22.86 -3.81
N ARG A 74 11.97 23.51 -4.37
CA ARG A 74 11.65 24.91 -4.04
C ARG A 74 11.19 25.07 -2.59
N GLU A 75 10.34 24.16 -2.11
CA GLU A 75 9.82 24.17 -0.73
C GLU A 75 10.93 24.03 0.31
N VAL A 76 12.03 23.34 -0.02
CA VAL A 76 13.22 23.22 0.85
C VAL A 76 14.32 24.24 0.53
N GLY A 77 13.96 25.35 -0.15
CA GLY A 77 14.82 26.53 -0.30
C GLY A 77 15.71 26.56 -1.55
N PHE A 78 15.60 25.61 -2.48
CA PHE A 78 16.35 25.71 -3.74
C PHE A 78 15.70 26.72 -4.70
N GLN A 79 16.41 27.82 -4.92
CA GLN A 79 16.09 28.80 -5.94
C GLN A 79 16.85 28.45 -7.22
N ALA A 80 16.23 27.77 -8.18
CA ALA A 80 16.88 27.48 -9.46
C ALA A 80 15.93 27.65 -10.66
N ALA A 81 16.41 28.42 -11.65
CA ALA A 81 15.84 28.46 -12.99
C ALA A 81 15.96 27.08 -13.66
N MET A 82 14.91 26.66 -14.38
CA MET A 82 14.75 25.30 -14.93
C MET A 82 15.96 24.80 -15.75
N SER A 83 16.74 25.70 -16.34
CA SER A 83 17.89 25.40 -17.21
C SER A 83 19.21 25.13 -16.46
N ARG A 84 19.34 25.43 -15.16
CA ARG A 84 20.61 25.31 -14.41
C ARG A 84 20.75 24.02 -13.58
N LEU A 85 19.69 23.20 -13.50
CA LEU A 85 19.71 21.91 -12.79
C LEU A 85 20.22 20.75 -13.64
N SER A 86 20.35 20.93 -14.96
CA SER A 86 20.98 19.97 -15.87
C SER A 86 22.51 20.12 -15.84
N GLY A 87 23.20 19.08 -15.34
CA GLY A 87 24.51 18.68 -15.86
C GLY A 87 25.74 18.83 -14.96
N ARG A 88 25.82 19.75 -13.98
CA ARG A 88 27.12 19.96 -13.26
C ARG A 88 27.07 20.39 -11.79
N ARG A 89 25.94 20.87 -11.25
CA ARG A 89 25.88 21.37 -9.85
C ARG A 89 25.46 20.33 -8.80
N LEU A 90 24.84 19.22 -9.20
CA LEU A 90 24.42 18.14 -8.28
C LEU A 90 25.59 17.28 -7.75
N THR A 91 26.77 17.36 -8.36
CA THR A 91 27.95 16.56 -7.95
C THR A 91 28.69 17.15 -6.74
N ARG A 92 28.53 18.44 -6.43
CA ARG A 92 29.39 19.15 -5.47
C ARG A 92 28.84 19.22 -4.03
N ARG A 93 27.63 18.72 -3.78
CA ARG A 93 27.01 18.61 -2.45
C ARG A 93 26.17 17.33 -2.34
N ARG A 94 26.83 16.16 -2.38
CA ARG A 94 26.18 14.85 -2.20
C ARG A 94 25.56 14.65 -0.81
N SER A 95 26.03 15.36 0.23
CA SER A 95 25.52 15.25 1.61
C SER A 95 24.34 16.16 1.94
N CYS A 96 24.08 17.22 1.16
CA CYS A 96 23.03 18.22 1.44
C CYS A 96 21.99 18.34 0.32
N SER A 97 22.04 17.51 -0.72
CA SER A 97 21.00 17.48 -1.74
C SER A 97 19.90 16.52 -1.26
N PRO A 98 18.68 16.99 -0.96
CA PRO A 98 17.56 16.07 -0.76
C PRO A 98 17.42 15.21 -2.02
N PRO A 99 16.97 13.95 -1.92
CA PRO A 99 16.82 13.06 -3.07
C PRO A 99 15.78 13.62 -4.05
N SER A 100 16.24 14.53 -4.92
CA SER A 100 15.45 15.29 -5.89
C SER A 100 14.91 14.41 -7.03
N ALA A 101 15.62 13.32 -7.28
CA ALA A 101 15.14 12.18 -8.03
C ALA A 101 15.06 11.02 -7.04
N PRO A 102 13.87 10.67 -6.53
CA PRO A 102 13.73 9.48 -5.72
C PRO A 102 13.72 8.20 -6.60
N PRO A 103 14.25 7.09 -6.08
CA PRO A 103 14.58 5.85 -6.80
C PRO A 103 13.40 5.07 -7.35
N ARG A 104 12.22 5.22 -6.75
CA ARG A 104 11.02 4.48 -7.11
C ARG A 104 9.78 5.32 -6.86
N ARG A 105 8.76 5.08 -7.69
CA ARG A 105 7.38 5.49 -7.43
C ARG A 105 6.95 4.94 -6.06
N CYS A 106 5.97 5.58 -5.42
CA CYS A 106 5.21 4.86 -4.41
C CYS A 106 4.60 3.62 -5.08
N GLY A 107 4.70 2.43 -4.46
CA GLY A 107 3.94 1.28 -4.93
C GLY A 107 2.47 1.66 -5.09
N PRO A 108 1.77 1.22 -6.14
CA PRO A 108 0.36 1.57 -6.35
C PRO A 108 -0.52 1.17 -5.17
N ALA A 109 -0.18 0.06 -4.47
CA ALA A 109 -0.80 -0.35 -3.22
C ALA A 109 -0.72 0.70 -2.11
N ASN A 110 0.25 1.62 -2.16
CA ASN A 110 0.38 2.70 -1.19
C ASN A 110 -0.18 4.04 -1.69
N ALA A 111 -0.88 4.08 -2.83
CA ALA A 111 -1.40 5.34 -3.34
C ALA A 111 -2.58 5.85 -2.49
N ALA A 112 -3.45 4.95 -2.09
CA ALA A 112 -4.64 5.23 -1.31
C ALA A 112 -5.16 3.95 -0.64
N THR A 113 -6.06 4.12 0.31
CA THR A 113 -6.99 3.06 0.73
C THR A 113 -8.27 3.20 -0.08
N VAL A 114 -8.89 2.07 -0.45
CA VAL A 114 -10.14 2.04 -1.22
C VAL A 114 -11.18 1.22 -0.50
N SER A 115 -12.39 1.77 -0.35
CA SER A 115 -13.55 1.02 0.14
C SER A 115 -14.65 0.99 -0.91
N PRO A 116 -15.12 -0.21 -1.32
CA PRO A 116 -16.24 -0.34 -2.25
C PRO A 116 -17.52 0.30 -1.71
N SER A 117 -18.40 0.69 -2.63
CA SER A 117 -19.73 1.24 -2.30
C SER A 117 -20.59 0.30 -1.46
N ALA A 118 -20.32 -1.00 -1.52
CA ALA A 118 -21.02 -2.01 -0.74
C ALA A 118 -20.76 -1.91 0.77
N ASP A 119 -19.70 -1.22 1.20
CA ASP A 119 -19.29 -1.13 2.61
C ASP A 119 -19.46 0.28 3.21
N SER A 120 -19.72 1.28 2.38
CA SER A 120 -19.87 2.68 2.79
C SER A 120 -21.33 3.02 3.07
N ALA A 121 -21.60 3.78 4.14
CA ALA A 121 -22.96 4.20 4.49
C ALA A 121 -23.69 5.00 3.39
N ASP A 122 -22.96 5.74 2.56
CA ASP A 122 -23.52 6.56 1.46
C ASP A 122 -23.58 5.84 0.10
N GLY A 123 -23.22 4.54 0.05
CA GLY A 123 -23.25 3.75 -1.17
C GLY A 123 -22.30 4.22 -2.27
N LYS A 124 -21.19 4.89 -1.93
CA LYS A 124 -20.19 5.40 -2.87
C LYS A 124 -18.85 4.71 -2.70
N VAL A 125 -18.04 4.67 -3.77
CA VAL A 125 -16.66 4.16 -3.64
C VAL A 125 -15.81 5.27 -3.03
N HIS A 126 -15.14 5.00 -1.91
CA HIS A 126 -14.28 5.97 -1.24
C HIS A 126 -12.81 5.68 -1.50
N PHE A 127 -12.04 6.74 -1.74
CA PHE A 127 -10.60 6.72 -1.88
C PHE A 127 -9.99 7.76 -0.95
N THR A 128 -9.17 7.33 0.01
CA THR A 128 -8.35 8.24 0.83
C THR A 128 -6.90 8.12 0.41
N VAL A 129 -6.32 9.23 -0.06
CA VAL A 129 -4.89 9.31 -0.43
C VAL A 129 -4.01 9.01 0.79
N ALA A 130 -3.08 8.08 0.67
CA ALA A 130 -2.13 7.82 1.74
C ALA A 130 -1.09 8.94 1.84
N ASN A 131 -0.78 9.39 3.05
CA ASN A 131 0.13 10.52 3.25
C ASN A 131 1.61 10.15 3.09
N LEU A 132 1.97 8.87 3.31
CA LEU A 132 3.31 8.31 3.17
C LEU A 132 4.37 9.08 3.96
N ASN A 133 3.95 9.61 5.12
CA ASN A 133 4.72 10.53 5.93
C ASN A 133 6.09 9.96 6.37
N ASN A 134 6.18 8.65 6.59
CA ASN A 134 7.39 8.03 7.14
C ASN A 134 8.63 8.22 6.25
N LYS A 135 8.45 8.30 4.92
CA LYS A 135 9.56 8.39 3.97
C LYS A 135 9.40 9.64 3.10
N LEU A 136 10.26 10.64 3.31
CA LEU A 136 10.24 11.92 2.57
C LEU A 136 10.10 11.76 1.04
N HIS A 137 10.81 10.79 0.47
CA HIS A 137 10.80 10.54 -0.97
C HIS A 137 9.48 9.97 -1.53
N ARG A 138 8.59 9.54 -0.63
CA ARG A 138 7.25 9.00 -0.90
C ARG A 138 6.14 10.01 -0.65
N ILE A 139 6.41 11.05 0.15
CA ILE A 139 5.46 12.13 0.43
C ILE A 139 4.94 12.72 -0.89
N ALA A 140 3.65 13.05 -0.91
CA ALA A 140 2.91 13.54 -2.08
C ALA A 140 2.75 12.54 -3.24
N GLY A 141 3.12 11.26 -3.03
CA GLY A 141 3.01 10.24 -4.06
C GLY A 141 1.57 9.87 -4.43
N GLY A 142 0.70 9.65 -3.45
CA GLY A 142 -0.69 9.25 -3.70
C GLY A 142 -1.55 10.34 -4.35
N ALA A 143 -1.33 11.60 -3.97
CA ALA A 143 -2.11 12.75 -4.46
C ALA A 143 -1.99 12.96 -5.98
N HIS A 144 -0.86 12.60 -6.60
CA HIS A 144 -0.69 12.70 -8.05
C HIS A 144 -1.48 11.62 -8.82
N HIS A 145 -1.78 10.47 -8.20
CA HIS A 145 -2.52 9.39 -8.88
C HIS A 145 -4.02 9.62 -8.87
N LEU A 146 -4.51 10.30 -7.83
CA LEU A 146 -5.92 10.61 -7.65
C LEU A 146 -6.25 12.07 -8.04
N GLY A 147 -5.24 12.92 -8.20
CA GLY A 147 -5.34 14.33 -8.55
C GLY A 147 -5.52 14.60 -10.04
N ASP A 148 -6.64 14.14 -10.60
CA ASP A 148 -7.46 14.94 -11.50
C ASP A 148 -8.94 14.53 -11.23
N PRO A 149 -9.67 15.32 -10.42
CA PRO A 149 -11.06 15.03 -10.03
C PRO A 149 -12.02 14.77 -11.20
N GLY A 150 -11.65 15.16 -12.43
CA GLY A 150 -12.47 14.97 -13.63
C GLY A 150 -12.10 13.79 -14.53
N ARG A 151 -10.94 13.14 -14.35
CA ARG A 151 -10.40 12.24 -15.40
C ARG A 151 -10.60 10.74 -15.19
N HIS A 152 -10.57 10.23 -13.96
CA HIS A 152 -10.48 8.77 -13.73
C HIS A 152 -11.51 8.21 -12.73
N VAL A 153 -12.21 9.07 -11.99
CA VAL A 153 -13.13 8.69 -10.92
C VAL A 153 -14.54 9.13 -11.34
N ARG A 154 -15.45 8.17 -11.54
CA ARG A 154 -16.86 8.44 -11.92
C ARG A 154 -17.56 9.25 -10.80
N ARG A 155 -18.65 9.95 -11.15
CA ARG A 155 -19.51 10.74 -10.24
C ARG A 155 -19.94 10.04 -8.92
N SER A 156 -19.83 8.73 -8.83
CA SER A 156 -20.20 7.90 -7.68
C SER A 156 -19.03 7.57 -6.73
N ALA A 157 -17.87 8.22 -6.90
CA ALA A 157 -16.71 7.97 -6.08
C ALA A 157 -16.18 9.27 -5.44
N LEU A 158 -15.83 9.17 -4.16
CA LEU A 158 -15.38 10.28 -3.33
C LEU A 158 -13.89 10.18 -3.08
N LEU A 159 -13.18 11.27 -3.40
CA LEU A 159 -11.79 11.47 -3.01
C LEU A 159 -11.78 12.17 -1.66
N CYS A 160 -11.44 11.44 -0.61
CA CYS A 160 -11.22 12.01 0.70
C CYS A 160 -9.82 12.64 0.74
N PRO A 161 -9.67 13.83 1.36
CA PRO A 161 -8.35 14.39 1.61
C PRO A 161 -7.51 13.39 2.41
N PRO A 162 -6.17 13.39 2.26
CA PRO A 162 -5.30 12.50 3.02
C PRO A 162 -5.61 12.58 4.52
N CYS A 163 -5.51 11.45 5.24
CA CYS A 163 -5.53 11.48 6.70
C CYS A 163 -4.46 12.46 7.20
N GLY A 164 -4.95 13.58 7.72
CA GLY A 164 -4.14 14.75 8.03
C GLY A 164 -3.78 15.57 6.80
N ALA A 165 -4.38 16.76 6.69
CA ALA A 165 -3.68 17.91 6.15
C ALA A 165 -2.33 18.15 6.90
N ALA A 166 -2.17 17.56 8.08
CA ALA A 166 -0.94 17.45 8.84
C ALA A 166 -0.12 16.21 8.41
N GLN A 167 0.98 16.45 7.70
CA GLN A 167 2.07 15.49 7.50
C GLN A 167 2.79 15.23 8.83
N HIS A 168 2.13 14.51 9.75
CA HIS A 168 2.61 14.22 11.10
C HIS A 168 2.80 12.73 11.33
N GLY A 169 3.82 12.37 12.11
CA GLY A 169 4.17 10.96 12.39
C GLY A 169 3.03 10.19 13.06
N ASP A 170 2.24 10.83 13.91
CA ASP A 170 1.12 10.18 14.63
C ASP A 170 -0.03 9.76 13.71
N LEU A 171 -0.09 10.31 12.49
CA LEU A 171 -1.06 9.96 11.47
C LEU A 171 -0.40 9.23 10.29
N GLY A 172 0.70 8.50 10.51
CA GLY A 172 1.38 7.77 9.45
C GLY A 172 0.47 6.77 8.71
N ASP A 173 0.27 6.98 7.41
CA ASP A 173 -0.60 6.17 6.55
C ASP A 173 0.14 5.70 5.29
N GLU A 174 0.13 4.39 5.05
CA GLU A 174 0.72 3.73 3.90
C GLU A 174 -0.33 3.06 2.97
N GLY A 175 -1.62 3.35 3.19
CA GLY A 175 -2.70 3.03 2.26
C GLY A 175 -3.05 1.53 2.18
N ALA A 176 -3.49 1.10 0.99
CA ALA A 176 -3.99 -0.27 0.77
C ALA A 176 -2.98 -1.40 1.05
N ALA A 177 -1.67 -1.12 1.10
CA ALA A 177 -0.66 -2.11 1.51
C ALA A 177 -0.86 -2.62 2.95
N ASN A 178 -1.63 -1.89 3.76
CA ASN A 178 -2.01 -2.25 5.13
C ASN A 178 -3.52 -2.50 5.27
N HIS A 179 -4.20 -2.74 4.17
CA HIS A 179 -5.65 -2.93 4.12
C HIS A 179 -5.99 -4.26 3.44
N ASN A 180 -7.02 -4.90 3.95
CA ASN A 180 -7.55 -6.17 3.47
C ASN A 180 -9.06 -6.09 3.47
N ARG A 181 -9.71 -6.89 2.62
CA ARG A 181 -11.16 -6.93 2.55
C ARG A 181 -11.64 -8.36 2.37
N PHE A 182 -12.54 -8.80 3.25
CA PHE A 182 -13.19 -10.09 3.14
C PHE A 182 -14.62 -9.96 2.64
N CYS A 183 -15.00 -10.76 1.65
CA CYS A 183 -16.35 -10.75 1.09
C CYS A 183 -16.69 -12.09 0.43
N ARG A 184 -17.99 -12.35 0.28
CA ARG A 184 -18.48 -13.47 -0.52
C ARG A 184 -18.34 -13.18 -2.02
N GLU A 185 -18.97 -12.08 -2.45
CA GLU A 185 -18.83 -11.49 -3.79
C GLU A 185 -18.40 -10.03 -3.66
N TYR A 186 -17.74 -9.49 -4.68
CA TYR A 186 -17.09 -8.17 -4.60
C TYR A 186 -18.08 -7.00 -4.45
N ASP A 187 -19.35 -7.15 -4.85
CA ASP A 187 -20.42 -6.14 -4.68
C ASP A 187 -21.23 -6.27 -3.39
N ARG A 188 -20.91 -7.25 -2.53
CA ARG A 188 -21.63 -7.44 -1.26
C ARG A 188 -20.86 -6.81 -0.12
N GLN A 189 -21.57 -6.40 0.93
CA GLN A 189 -20.98 -5.95 2.19
C GLN A 189 -19.88 -6.94 2.62
N GLY A 190 -18.72 -6.40 2.94
CA GLY A 190 -17.56 -7.15 3.39
C GLY A 190 -17.10 -6.76 4.79
N VAL A 191 -16.10 -7.49 5.28
CA VAL A 191 -15.33 -7.12 6.47
C VAL A 191 -14.07 -6.40 6.03
N GLN A 192 -13.90 -5.15 6.47
CA GLN A 192 -12.71 -4.33 6.22
C GLN A 192 -11.69 -4.59 7.32
N PHE A 193 -10.45 -4.88 6.94
CA PHE A 193 -9.39 -5.27 7.86
C PHE A 193 -8.16 -4.39 7.68
N PHE A 194 -7.93 -3.53 8.67
CA PHE A 194 -6.82 -2.58 8.73
C PHE A 194 -5.71 -3.09 9.64
N VAL A 195 -4.48 -3.07 9.16
CA VAL A 195 -3.31 -3.54 9.90
C VAL A 195 -2.41 -2.36 10.23
N TYR A 196 -2.04 -2.19 11.49
CA TYR A 196 -1.18 -1.09 11.93
C TYR A 196 0.08 -1.61 12.64
N GLY A 197 1.15 -0.82 12.65
CA GLY A 197 2.40 -1.23 13.30
C GLY A 197 2.56 -0.66 14.71
N ARG A 198 1.94 0.49 15.00
CA ARG A 198 1.99 1.16 16.31
C ARG A 198 0.77 2.06 16.57
N ARG A 199 0.65 2.56 17.79
CA ARG A 199 -0.26 3.64 18.19
C ARG A 199 0.52 4.92 18.44
N ALA A 200 -0.10 6.08 18.24
CA ALA A 200 0.46 7.37 18.61
C ALA A 200 0.57 7.53 20.13
N SER A 201 -0.40 6.98 20.87
CA SER A 201 -0.41 6.98 22.35
C SER A 201 0.68 6.12 23.00
N GLY A 202 1.53 5.44 22.23
CA GLY A 202 2.49 4.45 22.72
C GLY A 202 1.90 3.05 22.86
N GLY A 203 2.71 2.10 23.33
CA GLY A 203 2.40 0.68 23.42
C GLY A 203 3.49 -0.20 22.81
N ILE A 204 3.17 -1.46 22.55
CA ILE A 204 4.08 -2.38 21.85
C ILE A 204 4.35 -1.81 20.45
N ALA A 205 5.62 -1.78 20.04
CA ALA A 205 6.07 -1.29 18.75
C ALA A 205 7.40 -1.97 18.35
N PRO A 206 7.75 -2.01 17.06
CA PRO A 206 9.05 -2.51 16.62
C PRO A 206 10.20 -1.64 17.14
N VAL A 207 11.36 -2.26 17.34
CA VAL A 207 12.53 -1.63 17.96
C VAL A 207 13.60 -1.28 16.93
N LYS A 208 13.77 -2.11 15.89
CA LYS A 208 14.82 -1.96 14.87
C LYS A 208 14.36 -1.16 13.66
N TYR A 209 13.17 -1.45 13.14
CA TYR A 209 12.62 -0.81 11.94
C TYR A 209 11.34 -0.03 12.23
N PRO A 210 11.07 1.08 11.53
CA PRO A 210 9.95 1.94 11.87
C PRO A 210 8.60 1.33 11.49
N ALA A 211 7.65 1.32 12.43
CA ALA A 211 6.23 1.13 12.13
C ALA A 211 5.67 2.36 11.40
N ARG A 212 5.37 2.19 10.11
CA ARG A 212 4.94 3.28 9.22
C ARG A 212 3.46 3.62 9.34
N GLN A 213 2.62 2.62 9.61
CA GLN A 213 1.19 2.76 9.80
C GLN A 213 0.84 2.94 11.28
N THR A 214 0.03 3.95 11.59
CA THR A 214 -0.57 4.13 12.92
C THR A 214 -2.01 3.66 12.95
N LEU A 215 -2.48 3.21 14.13
CA LEU A 215 -3.89 2.88 14.34
C LEU A 215 -4.77 4.11 14.06
N GLU A 216 -4.34 5.27 14.54
CA GLU A 216 -5.06 6.54 14.43
C GLU A 216 -5.30 6.94 12.97
N ALA A 217 -4.31 6.69 12.10
CA ALA A 217 -4.47 6.87 10.66
C ALA A 217 -5.50 5.89 10.09
N SER A 218 -5.39 4.60 10.41
CA SER A 218 -6.32 3.58 9.93
C SER A 218 -7.77 3.85 10.36
N GLU A 219 -8.00 4.24 11.61
CA GLU A 219 -9.33 4.63 12.10
C GLU A 219 -9.85 5.91 11.42
N ALA A 220 -8.96 6.87 11.12
CA ALA A 220 -9.33 8.06 10.37
C ALA A 220 -9.79 7.72 8.95
N VAL A 221 -9.10 6.81 8.25
CA VAL A 221 -9.54 6.30 6.95
C VAL A 221 -10.91 5.64 7.06
N ALA A 222 -11.11 4.77 8.05
CA ALA A 222 -12.40 4.10 8.24
C ALA A 222 -13.57 5.08 8.45
N ARG A 223 -13.33 6.17 9.20
CA ARG A 223 -14.32 7.26 9.36
C ARG A 223 -14.57 8.01 8.05
N LEU A 224 -13.51 8.38 7.32
CA LEU A 224 -13.62 9.08 6.03
C LEU A 224 -14.42 8.26 5.01
N HIS A 225 -14.26 6.94 5.03
CA HIS A 225 -14.94 6.00 4.14
C HIS A 225 -16.34 5.60 4.64
N GLN A 226 -16.78 6.12 5.78
CA GLN A 226 -18.09 5.84 6.38
C GLN A 226 -18.35 4.33 6.56
N LEU A 227 -17.33 3.61 7.01
CA LEU A 227 -17.42 2.16 7.23
C LEU A 227 -18.23 1.84 8.49
N ASP A 228 -19.01 0.77 8.42
CA ASP A 228 -19.71 0.24 9.58
C ASP A 228 -18.71 -0.38 10.59
N PRO A 229 -18.64 0.09 11.84
CA PRO A 229 -17.77 -0.48 12.87
C PRO A 229 -18.02 -1.97 13.14
N ARG A 230 -19.26 -2.46 12.90
CA ARG A 230 -19.60 -3.89 13.05
C ARG A 230 -18.80 -4.76 12.10
N TYR A 231 -18.46 -4.26 10.92
CA TYR A 231 -17.71 -4.97 9.88
C TYR A 231 -16.31 -4.42 9.64
N THR A 232 -15.79 -3.61 10.57
CA THR A 232 -14.41 -3.11 10.53
C THR A 232 -13.58 -3.75 11.62
N VAL A 233 -12.35 -4.13 11.30
CA VAL A 233 -11.37 -4.76 12.21
C VAL A 233 -10.04 -4.03 12.10
N PHE A 234 -9.43 -3.77 13.24
CA PHE A 234 -8.07 -3.24 13.34
C PHE A 234 -7.20 -4.25 14.08
N ALA A 235 -6.07 -4.63 13.50
CA ALA A 235 -5.09 -5.49 14.19
C ALA A 235 -3.69 -4.91 14.11
N GLN A 236 -2.91 -5.21 15.13
CA GLN A 236 -1.51 -4.85 15.15
C GLN A 236 -0.66 -5.93 14.46
N GLN A 237 0.12 -5.50 13.48
CA GLN A 237 1.21 -6.26 12.89
C GLN A 237 2.22 -6.65 13.98
N ALA A 238 2.68 -7.90 13.96
CA ALA A 238 3.71 -8.37 14.88
C ALA A 238 4.99 -7.50 14.79
N PRO A 239 5.43 -6.83 15.88
CA PRO A 239 6.62 -5.98 15.89
C PRO A 239 7.88 -6.70 15.42
N GLN A 240 8.03 -7.96 15.84
CA GLN A 240 9.14 -8.82 15.44
C GLN A 240 9.17 -9.07 13.93
N ALA A 241 8.01 -9.15 13.27
CA ALA A 241 7.94 -9.26 11.82
C ALA A 241 8.40 -7.96 11.14
N ILE A 242 7.96 -6.81 11.66
CA ILE A 242 8.40 -5.50 11.15
C ILE A 242 9.92 -5.35 11.27
N ASP A 243 10.50 -5.76 12.40
CA ASP A 243 11.95 -5.73 12.65
C ASP A 243 12.77 -6.67 11.75
N ARG A 244 12.09 -7.59 11.04
CA ARG A 244 12.67 -8.48 10.02
C ARG A 244 12.40 -8.02 8.59
N GLY A 245 11.87 -6.81 8.41
CA GLY A 245 11.70 -6.20 7.09
C GLY A 245 10.26 -6.26 6.55
N VAL A 246 9.28 -6.68 7.36
CA VAL A 246 7.85 -6.58 7.01
C VAL A 246 7.37 -5.15 7.26
N PHE A 247 7.78 -4.23 6.38
CA PHE A 247 7.46 -2.81 6.51
C PHE A 247 5.99 -2.46 6.19
N HIS A 248 5.24 -3.40 5.61
CA HIS A 248 3.81 -3.35 5.28
C HIS A 248 3.19 -4.74 5.43
N ASN A 249 1.88 -4.80 5.69
CA ASN A 249 1.15 -6.06 5.81
C ASN A 249 1.23 -6.90 4.52
N ASP A 250 1.19 -6.28 3.34
CA ASP A 250 1.29 -6.95 2.04
C ASP A 250 2.64 -7.66 1.79
N VAL A 251 3.59 -7.62 2.73
CA VAL A 251 4.83 -8.42 2.71
C VAL A 251 4.66 -9.75 3.45
N ILE A 252 3.61 -9.92 4.27
CA ILE A 252 3.40 -11.10 5.13
C ILE A 252 1.97 -11.67 5.11
N ALA A 253 1.01 -10.94 4.56
CA ALA A 253 -0.37 -11.40 4.41
C ALA A 253 -1.06 -10.73 3.22
N VAL A 254 -1.91 -11.49 2.53
CA VAL A 254 -2.77 -11.03 1.44
C VAL A 254 -4.16 -11.65 1.58
N SER A 255 -5.20 -10.88 1.27
CA SER A 255 -6.58 -11.34 1.27
C SER A 255 -7.19 -11.28 -0.14
N ASN A 256 -8.14 -12.16 -0.38
CA ASN A 256 -9.05 -12.06 -1.52
C ASN A 256 -10.32 -12.85 -1.23
N ARG A 257 -11.49 -12.22 -1.47
CA ARG A 257 -12.79 -12.77 -1.14
C ARG A 257 -12.83 -13.28 0.31
N HIS A 258 -12.97 -14.57 0.53
CA HIS A 258 -13.11 -15.16 1.85
C HIS A 258 -11.79 -15.73 2.39
N VAL A 259 -10.68 -15.58 1.66
CA VAL A 259 -9.38 -16.17 2.00
C VAL A 259 -8.44 -15.10 2.58
N LEU A 260 -7.79 -15.44 3.69
CA LEU A 260 -6.60 -14.77 4.20
C LEU A 260 -5.40 -15.73 4.04
N PHE A 261 -4.44 -15.39 3.18
CA PHE A 261 -3.18 -16.10 3.05
C PHE A 261 -2.10 -15.33 3.82
N HIS A 262 -1.55 -15.92 4.88
CA HIS A 262 -0.67 -15.20 5.81
C HIS A 262 0.37 -16.10 6.47
N HIS A 263 1.47 -15.50 6.93
CA HIS A 263 2.44 -16.18 7.77
C HIS A 263 1.92 -16.37 9.21
N GLN A 264 2.38 -17.40 9.91
CA GLN A 264 1.96 -17.66 11.29
C GLN A 264 2.38 -16.55 12.28
N GLN A 265 3.36 -15.72 11.91
CA GLN A 265 3.88 -14.61 12.73
C GLN A 265 3.38 -13.24 12.26
N ALA A 266 2.24 -13.16 11.56
CA ALA A 266 1.77 -11.90 10.99
C ALA A 266 1.26 -10.92 12.06
N PHE A 267 0.54 -11.37 13.08
CA PHE A 267 -0.14 -10.46 14.02
C PHE A 267 0.27 -10.71 15.48
N VAL A 268 0.18 -9.68 16.34
CA VAL A 268 0.56 -9.77 17.77
C VAL A 268 -0.24 -10.85 18.51
N ASP A 269 -1.54 -10.94 18.23
CA ASP A 269 -2.44 -11.97 18.76
C ASP A 269 -3.24 -12.57 17.60
N GLN A 270 -2.57 -13.42 16.84
CA GLN A 270 -3.13 -13.96 15.61
C GLN A 270 -4.38 -14.81 15.84
N ALA A 271 -4.45 -15.56 16.95
CA ALA A 271 -5.62 -16.34 17.30
C ALA A 271 -6.85 -15.45 17.53
N THR A 272 -6.70 -14.37 18.30
CA THR A 272 -7.80 -13.40 18.52
C THR A 272 -8.18 -12.66 17.25
N VAL A 273 -7.19 -12.30 16.41
CA VAL A 273 -7.46 -11.67 15.10
C VAL A 273 -8.27 -12.60 14.21
N GLN A 274 -7.87 -13.86 14.07
CA GLN A 274 -8.60 -14.86 13.28
C GLN A 274 -10.00 -15.12 13.83
N ALA A 275 -10.16 -15.23 15.16
CA ALA A 275 -11.46 -15.41 15.78
C ALA A 275 -12.40 -14.21 15.51
N THR A 276 -11.87 -12.98 15.61
CA THR A 276 -12.62 -11.75 15.34
C THR A 276 -13.05 -11.66 13.88
N LEU A 277 -12.13 -11.97 12.96
CA LEU A 277 -12.40 -11.98 11.52
C LEU A 277 -13.45 -13.04 11.17
N ARG A 278 -13.34 -14.24 11.74
CA ARG A 278 -14.31 -15.32 11.56
C ARG A 278 -15.70 -14.90 12.05
N ALA A 279 -15.82 -14.42 13.29
CA ALA A 279 -17.11 -14.01 13.86
C ALA A 279 -17.82 -12.92 13.04
N LYS A 280 -17.07 -11.89 12.58
CA LYS A 280 -17.63 -10.83 11.73
C LYS A 280 -17.96 -11.34 10.32
N SER A 281 -17.17 -12.25 9.77
CA SER A 281 -17.43 -12.87 8.47
C SER A 281 -18.67 -13.77 8.51
N ASP A 282 -18.85 -14.54 9.59
CA ASP A 282 -20.01 -15.41 9.80
C ASP A 282 -21.31 -14.59 9.87
N SER A 283 -21.27 -13.40 10.49
CA SER A 283 -22.42 -12.47 10.52
C SER A 283 -22.84 -11.92 9.14
N LEU A 284 -22.04 -12.16 8.10
CA LEU A 284 -22.27 -11.78 6.72
C LEU A 284 -22.32 -12.98 5.75
N ASP A 285 -22.38 -14.21 6.27
CA ASP A 285 -22.35 -15.46 5.47
C ASP A 285 -21.12 -15.56 4.54
N ILE A 286 -19.99 -14.99 4.97
CA ILE A 286 -18.70 -15.05 4.28
C ILE A 286 -17.97 -16.31 4.79
N PRO A 287 -17.64 -17.30 3.94
CA PRO A 287 -17.00 -18.54 4.36
C PRO A 287 -15.50 -18.35 4.63
N PHE A 288 -15.17 -17.63 5.71
CA PHE A 288 -13.80 -17.21 6.01
C PHE A 288 -12.85 -18.41 6.16
N THR A 289 -11.76 -18.36 5.37
CA THR A 289 -10.72 -19.37 5.31
C THR A 289 -9.36 -18.73 5.58
N SER A 290 -8.72 -19.16 6.68
CA SER A 290 -7.34 -18.77 6.98
C SER A 290 -6.40 -19.84 6.41
N VAL A 291 -5.52 -19.43 5.50
CA VAL A 291 -4.42 -20.25 4.98
C VAL A 291 -3.14 -19.73 5.65
N GLU A 292 -2.85 -20.33 6.81
CA GLU A 292 -1.68 -20.00 7.60
C GLU A 292 -0.45 -20.79 7.12
N VAL A 293 0.66 -20.10 6.88
CA VAL A 293 1.95 -20.71 6.55
C VAL A 293 2.79 -20.79 7.81
N PRO A 294 3.14 -22.00 8.27
CA PRO A 294 3.96 -22.15 9.46
C PRO A 294 5.45 -21.86 9.17
N ASP A 295 6.13 -21.32 10.16
CA ASP A 295 7.54 -20.88 10.12
C ASP A 295 8.48 -22.07 9.85
N GLU A 296 8.09 -23.29 10.26
CA GLU A 296 8.82 -24.52 9.96
C GLU A 296 8.82 -24.89 8.46
N ARG A 297 7.88 -24.35 7.67
CA ARG A 297 7.78 -24.60 6.21
C ARG A 297 8.33 -23.45 5.38
N VAL A 298 8.08 -22.22 5.81
CA VAL A 298 8.64 -21.01 5.20
C VAL A 298 9.00 -20.09 6.35
N THR A 299 10.31 -19.91 6.58
CA THR A 299 10.75 -19.01 7.64
C THR A 299 10.34 -17.57 7.33
N LEU A 300 10.23 -16.74 8.36
CA LEU A 300 9.96 -15.31 8.18
C LEU A 300 10.99 -14.63 7.25
N ASP A 301 12.27 -15.00 7.32
CA ASP A 301 13.29 -14.44 6.42
C ASP A 301 13.06 -14.86 4.97
N ASP A 302 12.72 -16.12 4.72
CA ASP A 302 12.41 -16.61 3.37
C ASP A 302 11.16 -15.93 2.82
N ALA A 303 10.15 -15.69 3.65
CA ALA A 303 8.96 -14.94 3.27
C ALA A 303 9.31 -13.51 2.82
N VAL A 304 10.15 -12.80 3.59
CA VAL A 304 10.61 -11.44 3.27
C VAL A 304 11.52 -11.43 2.04
N ALA A 305 12.41 -12.40 1.89
CA ALA A 305 13.34 -12.47 0.76
C ALA A 305 12.64 -12.82 -0.56
N SER A 306 11.65 -13.72 -0.52
CA SER A 306 10.92 -14.19 -1.70
C SER A 306 9.74 -13.32 -2.10
N TYR A 307 9.23 -12.47 -1.20
CA TYR A 307 8.01 -11.70 -1.40
C TYR A 307 6.77 -12.60 -1.62
N LEU A 308 6.75 -13.82 -1.04
CA LEU A 308 5.66 -14.80 -1.21
C LEU A 308 4.26 -14.19 -0.96
N PHE A 309 4.12 -13.40 0.10
CA PHE A 309 2.85 -12.78 0.47
C PHE A 309 2.57 -11.47 -0.26
N ASN A 310 3.56 -10.91 -0.99
CA ASN A 310 3.35 -9.80 -1.91
C ASN A 310 2.86 -10.28 -3.29
N SER A 311 2.14 -11.40 -3.30
CA SER A 311 1.49 -11.99 -4.46
C SER A 311 0.09 -11.39 -4.66
N GLN A 312 -0.47 -11.55 -5.86
CA GLN A 312 -1.89 -11.25 -6.11
C GLN A 312 -2.69 -12.55 -6.00
N LEU A 313 -3.59 -12.63 -5.03
CA LEU A 313 -4.56 -13.71 -4.93
C LEU A 313 -5.80 -13.34 -5.76
N LEU A 314 -6.01 -14.02 -6.89
CA LEU A 314 -7.02 -13.65 -7.88
C LEU A 314 -8.16 -14.67 -7.94
N SER A 315 -9.39 -14.19 -8.11
CA SER A 315 -10.56 -15.05 -8.31
C SER A 315 -10.82 -15.26 -9.81
N ASN A 316 -10.71 -16.50 -10.28
CA ASN A 316 -11.10 -16.83 -11.65
C ASN A 316 -12.61 -16.67 -11.82
N GLN A 317 -13.04 -15.99 -12.89
CA GLN A 317 -14.47 -15.88 -13.24
C GLN A 317 -15.09 -17.24 -13.60
N THR A 318 -14.27 -18.22 -13.95
CA THR A 318 -14.65 -19.60 -14.32
C THR A 318 -14.81 -20.56 -13.15
N ALA A 319 -14.61 -20.14 -11.90
CA ALA A 319 -14.91 -20.97 -10.72
C ALA A 319 -16.43 -21.04 -10.41
N ARG A 320 -17.26 -21.11 -11.45
CA ARG A 320 -18.64 -21.59 -11.40
C ARG A 320 -18.67 -22.94 -12.11
N CYS A 321 -18.31 -23.99 -11.38
CA CYS A 321 -18.74 -25.35 -11.65
C CYS A 321 -19.17 -25.91 -10.30
#